data_AF-A0A452YXN8-F1
#
_entry.id   AF-A0A452YXN8-F1
#
_cell.length_a   1.000
_cell.length_b   1.000
_cell.length_c   1.000
_cell.angle_alpha   90.00
_cell.angle_beta   90.00
_cell.angle_gamma   90.00
#
_symmetry.space_group_name_H-M   'P 1'
#
loop_
_entity.id
_entity.type
_entity.pdbx_description
1 polymer ?
#
loop_
_entity_poly.entity_id
_entity_poly.type
_entity_poly.pdbx_seq_one_letter_code
_entity_poly.pdbx_strand_id
1 'polypeptide(L)'
;MLVSHGAISSAGVPLTARVYLTLASWKRALSPGLDDDAIQEILVSYKNATLSAKDWGKAWHSWALFNTEVMSRYTLRGRPDIAGKYVVAAVTGYFYSIACASTTKGVDDSLQDILRLLTLWFNHGATSEVQMALEKGFTLVKIEMWLVVLPQIIARIHSNNRIVRELIQELLVRIGKGHPQALMYPLLVACKSISILRQRAAQEVVDKIRKHSGGLVDQAQLVSKELIRVAILWHEMWHEALEEASRMYFGEHNIDGMLAVLEPLHAMLERGAETIKENTFIQAYGHELLEAHECCLKYRATGEDAELTKVYKSVNTIISVLCLLESAEDDFCVL
;
A
#
# COMPACT_ATOMS: atom_id res chain seq x y z
N MET A 1 -1.41 -35.47 5.10
CA MET A 1 -0.26 -34.88 4.37
C MET A 1 0.77 -34.44 5.39
N LEU A 2 1.85 -35.21 5.52
CA LEU A 2 2.95 -34.95 6.46
C LEU A 2 3.77 -33.77 5.94
N VAL A 3 3.77 -32.65 6.67
CA VAL A 3 4.67 -31.53 6.39
C VAL A 3 6.09 -31.98 6.73
N SER A 4 6.91 -32.13 5.68
CA SER A 4 8.33 -32.43 5.76
C SER A 4 9.02 -31.39 6.65
N HIS A 5 9.44 -31.84 7.83
CA HIS A 5 10.25 -31.03 8.73
C HIS A 5 11.68 -30.96 8.17
N GLY A 6 11.97 -29.89 7.43
CA GLY A 6 13.35 -29.53 7.10
C GLY A 6 14.20 -29.52 8.37
N ALA A 7 15.23 -30.36 8.39
CA ALA A 7 16.19 -30.46 9.48
C ALA A 7 17.02 -29.17 9.52
N ILE A 8 16.62 -28.22 10.37
CA ILE A 8 17.42 -27.05 10.71
C ILE A 8 18.16 -27.39 12.01
N SER A 9 19.48 -27.20 11.99
CA SER A 9 20.40 -27.51 13.09
C SER A 9 19.81 -27.17 14.46
N SER A 10 19.55 -28.21 15.26
CA SER A 10 19.09 -28.10 16.65
C SER A 10 20.26 -27.93 17.63
N ALA A 11 21.47 -27.68 17.11
CA ALA A 11 22.66 -27.49 17.92
C ALA A 11 22.53 -26.17 18.70
N GLY A 12 22.36 -26.29 20.03
CA GLY A 12 22.26 -25.15 20.95
C GLY A 12 20.87 -24.93 21.57
N VAL A 13 19.81 -25.60 21.10
CA VAL A 13 18.47 -25.49 21.71
C VAL A 13 18.34 -26.49 22.87
N PRO A 14 17.95 -26.06 24.08
CA PRO A 14 17.73 -26.95 25.22
C PRO A 14 16.80 -28.13 24.88
N LEU A 15 17.19 -29.34 25.28
CA LEU A 15 16.40 -30.56 25.04
C LEU A 15 14.98 -30.42 25.61
N THR A 16 14.84 -29.79 26.78
CA THR A 16 13.55 -29.49 27.41
C THR A 16 12.62 -28.71 26.49
N ALA A 17 13.11 -27.68 25.79
CA ALA A 17 12.33 -26.90 24.84
C ALA A 17 11.83 -27.77 23.68
N ARG A 18 12.70 -28.64 23.14
CA ARG A 18 12.37 -29.56 22.04
C ARG A 18 11.32 -30.58 22.47
N VAL A 19 11.44 -31.12 23.68
CA VAL A 19 10.49 -32.06 24.26
C VAL A 19 9.13 -31.40 24.43
N TYR A 20 9.06 -30.20 25.01
CA TYR A 20 7.80 -29.47 25.16
C TYR A 20 7.14 -29.13 23.82
N LEU A 21 7.92 -28.73 22.80
CA LEU A 21 7.37 -28.46 21.48
C LEU A 21 6.78 -29.71 20.82
N THR A 22 7.47 -30.85 20.96
CA THR A 22 7.04 -32.14 20.42
C THR A 22 5.82 -32.66 21.17
N LEU A 23 5.80 -32.51 22.50
CA LEU A 23 4.65 -32.86 23.32
C LEU A 23 3.40 -32.06 22.92
N ALA A 24 3.55 -30.75 22.71
CA ALA A 24 2.44 -29.89 22.29
C ALA A 24 1.89 -30.31 20.92
N SER A 25 2.76 -30.64 19.95
CA SER A 25 2.31 -31.09 18.63
C SER A 25 1.59 -32.44 18.68
N TRP A 26 2.05 -33.37 19.51
CA TRP A 26 1.38 -34.65 19.73
C TRP A 26 0.03 -34.49 20.42
N LYS A 27 -0.05 -33.70 21.50
CA LYS A 27 -1.31 -33.40 22.18
C LYS A 27 -2.33 -32.77 21.23
N ARG A 28 -1.87 -31.85 20.37
CA ARG A 28 -2.71 -31.23 19.33
C ARG A 28 -3.21 -32.22 18.28
N ALA A 29 -2.35 -33.16 17.86
CA ALA A 29 -2.71 -34.19 16.89
C ALA A 29 -3.73 -35.20 17.46
N LEU A 30 -3.61 -35.52 18.75
CA LEU A 30 -4.52 -36.41 19.47
C LEU A 30 -5.87 -35.76 19.80
N SER A 31 -5.95 -34.42 19.80
CA SER A 31 -7.14 -33.67 20.19
C SER A 31 -7.68 -32.81 19.03
N PRO A 32 -8.30 -33.41 17.98
CA PRO A 32 -8.81 -32.66 16.84
C PRO A 32 -10.00 -31.75 17.19
N GLY A 33 -10.78 -32.10 18.21
CA GLY A 33 -11.98 -31.35 18.63
C GLY A 33 -11.70 -30.02 19.34
N LEU A 34 -10.52 -29.88 19.97
CA LEU A 34 -10.12 -28.74 20.80
C LEU A 34 -11.21 -28.33 21.80
N ASP A 35 -11.41 -29.17 22.81
CA ASP A 35 -12.08 -28.81 24.05
C ASP A 35 -11.22 -27.86 24.90
N ASP A 36 -11.87 -27.16 25.83
CA ASP A 36 -11.24 -26.08 26.60
C ASP A 36 -10.06 -26.60 27.45
N ASP A 37 -10.15 -27.82 27.98
CA ASP A 37 -9.07 -28.45 28.75
C ASP A 37 -7.87 -28.81 27.89
N ALA A 38 -8.06 -29.42 26.71
CA ALA A 38 -6.96 -29.71 25.80
C ALA A 38 -6.29 -28.43 25.28
N ILE A 39 -7.06 -27.37 25.02
CA ILE A 39 -6.51 -26.05 24.64
C ILE A 39 -5.52 -25.58 25.71
N GLN A 40 -5.92 -25.63 26.98
CA GLN A 40 -5.09 -25.18 28.08
C GLN A 40 -3.83 -26.04 28.24
N GLU A 41 -3.94 -27.36 28.14
CA GLU A 41 -2.78 -28.25 28.22
C GLU A 41 -1.77 -28.07 27.08
N ILE A 42 -2.27 -27.89 25.85
CA ILE A 42 -1.43 -27.65 24.67
C ILE A 42 -0.74 -26.29 24.81
N LEU A 43 -1.45 -25.26 25.26
CA LEU A 43 -0.86 -23.94 25.54
C LEU A 43 0.22 -24.03 26.60
N VAL A 44 -0.01 -24.69 27.74
CA VAL A 44 1.04 -24.85 28.76
C VAL A 44 2.29 -25.50 28.17
N SER A 45 2.12 -26.50 27.29
CA SER A 45 3.24 -27.17 26.63
C SER A 45 4.00 -26.23 25.69
N TYR A 46 3.30 -25.47 24.84
CA TYR A 46 3.95 -24.46 23.99
C TYR A 46 4.60 -23.34 24.81
N LYS A 47 3.97 -22.89 25.91
CA LYS A 47 4.51 -21.85 26.80
C LYS A 47 5.84 -22.29 27.39
N ASN A 48 5.88 -23.51 27.93
CA ASN A 48 7.10 -24.07 28.51
C ASN A 48 8.21 -24.21 27.46
N ALA A 49 7.87 -24.51 26.21
CA ALA A 49 8.84 -24.51 25.11
C ALA A 49 9.43 -23.10 24.89
N THR A 50 8.59 -22.05 24.82
CA THR A 50 9.05 -20.66 24.65
C THR A 50 9.85 -20.12 25.84
N LEU A 51 9.53 -20.55 27.06
CA LEU A 51 10.27 -20.18 28.27
C LEU A 51 11.63 -20.87 28.36
N SER A 52 11.69 -22.13 27.91
CA SER A 52 12.92 -22.93 27.93
C SER A 52 13.94 -22.47 26.89
N ALA A 53 13.49 -21.89 25.77
CA ALA A 53 14.37 -21.35 24.73
C ALA A 53 13.79 -20.06 24.14
N LYS A 54 14.15 -18.92 24.71
CA LYS A 54 13.62 -17.61 24.32
C LYS A 54 13.99 -17.19 22.90
N ASP A 55 15.17 -17.60 22.43
CA ASP A 55 15.68 -17.24 21.10
C ASP A 55 15.26 -18.25 20.02
N TRP A 56 14.39 -19.21 20.35
CA TRP A 56 13.97 -20.23 19.41
C TRP A 56 12.69 -19.83 18.66
N GLY A 57 12.87 -19.21 17.50
CA GLY A 57 11.76 -18.72 16.66
C GLY A 57 10.70 -19.78 16.35
N LYS A 58 11.08 -21.06 16.15
CA LYS A 58 10.11 -22.15 15.88
C LYS A 58 9.10 -22.38 17.01
N ALA A 59 9.53 -22.22 18.27
CA ALA A 59 8.61 -22.35 19.40
C ALA A 59 7.62 -21.19 19.44
N TRP A 60 8.09 -19.96 19.24
CA TRP A 60 7.25 -18.77 19.17
C TRP A 60 6.27 -18.81 18.00
N HIS A 61 6.72 -19.26 16.83
CA HIS A 61 5.88 -19.51 15.66
C HIS A 61 4.74 -20.48 15.97
N SER A 62 5.07 -21.63 16.57
CA SER A 62 4.08 -22.67 16.91
C SER A 62 3.09 -22.18 17.97
N TRP A 63 3.58 -21.42 18.96
CA TRP A 63 2.75 -20.74 19.95
C TRP A 63 1.78 -19.75 19.28
N ALA A 64 2.26 -18.90 18.39
CA ALA A 64 1.45 -17.88 17.73
C ALA A 64 0.37 -18.50 16.82
N LEU A 65 0.75 -19.53 16.05
CA LEU A 65 -0.16 -20.31 15.22
C LEU A 65 -1.28 -20.93 16.05
N PHE A 66 -0.94 -21.59 17.16
CA PHE A 66 -1.93 -22.25 17.99
C PHE A 66 -2.90 -21.23 18.62
N ASN A 67 -2.39 -20.10 19.12
CA ASN A 67 -3.26 -19.04 19.64
C ASN A 67 -4.17 -18.43 18.56
N THR A 68 -3.70 -18.32 17.31
CA THR A 68 -4.52 -17.85 16.18
C THR A 68 -5.67 -18.82 15.88
N GLU A 69 -5.39 -20.13 15.89
CA GLU A 69 -6.41 -21.17 15.71
C GLU A 69 -7.44 -21.12 16.85
N VAL A 70 -6.98 -21.09 18.10
CA VAL A 70 -7.85 -21.03 19.28
C VAL A 70 -8.75 -19.79 19.26
N MET A 71 -8.18 -18.62 18.93
CA MET A 71 -8.94 -17.38 18.74
C MET A 71 -10.03 -17.52 17.67
N SER A 72 -9.69 -18.07 16.49
CA SER A 72 -10.65 -18.29 15.40
C SER A 72 -11.81 -19.17 15.85
N ARG A 73 -11.52 -20.23 16.61
CA ARG A 73 -12.51 -21.15 17.16
C ARG A 73 -13.47 -20.47 18.15
N TYR A 74 -12.97 -19.66 19.08
CA TYR A 74 -13.84 -18.93 20.02
C TYR A 74 -14.65 -17.82 19.34
N THR A 75 -14.09 -17.17 18.31
CA THR A 75 -14.82 -16.21 17.48
C THR A 75 -16.00 -16.90 16.78
N LEU A 76 -15.77 -18.06 16.16
CA LEU A 76 -16.84 -18.85 15.51
C LEU A 76 -17.90 -19.37 16.49
N ARG A 77 -17.53 -19.61 17.75
CA ARG A 77 -18.46 -19.99 18.84
C ARG A 77 -19.22 -18.79 19.44
N GLY A 78 -19.04 -17.57 18.92
CA GLY A 78 -19.72 -16.38 19.42
C GLY A 78 -19.20 -15.87 20.78
N ARG A 79 -17.94 -16.19 21.15
CA ARG A 79 -17.29 -15.73 22.38
C ARG A 79 -16.08 -14.82 22.10
N PRO A 80 -16.30 -13.60 21.58
CA PRO A 80 -15.22 -12.67 21.22
C PRO A 80 -14.44 -12.15 22.45
N ASP A 81 -15.08 -12.14 23.62
CA ASP A 81 -14.49 -11.78 24.91
C ASP A 81 -13.33 -12.70 25.29
N ILE A 82 -13.49 -14.00 25.08
CA ILE A 82 -12.44 -14.99 25.33
C ILE A 82 -11.40 -14.95 24.20
N ALA A 83 -11.84 -14.77 22.96
CA ALA A 83 -10.95 -14.70 21.80
C ALA A 83 -9.87 -13.61 21.94
N GLY A 84 -10.21 -12.45 22.52
CA GLY A 84 -9.29 -11.32 22.72
C GLY A 84 -7.97 -11.70 23.43
N LYS A 85 -8.03 -12.55 24.46
CA LYS A 85 -6.84 -13.01 25.20
C LYS A 85 -5.86 -13.77 24.31
N TYR A 86 -6.40 -14.57 23.40
CA TYR A 86 -5.61 -15.34 22.44
C TYR A 86 -5.07 -14.46 21.31
N VAL A 87 -5.76 -13.36 20.94
CA VAL A 87 -5.19 -12.36 20.02
C VAL A 87 -3.90 -11.78 20.58
N VAL A 88 -3.92 -11.33 21.84
CA VAL A 88 -2.74 -10.72 22.48
C VAL A 88 -1.57 -11.72 22.54
N ALA A 89 -1.86 -12.97 22.89
CA ALA A 89 -0.87 -14.04 22.93
C ALA A 89 -0.30 -14.39 21.53
N ALA A 90 -1.14 -14.40 20.49
CA ALA A 90 -0.72 -14.63 19.11
C ALA A 90 0.15 -13.48 18.58
N VAL A 91 -0.28 -12.22 18.77
CA VAL A 91 0.48 -11.02 18.38
C VAL A 91 1.87 -11.02 19.03
N THR A 92 1.93 -11.26 20.34
CA THR A 92 3.19 -11.36 21.09
C THR A 92 4.07 -12.47 20.52
N GLY A 93 3.49 -13.65 20.24
CA GLY A 93 4.22 -14.77 19.66
C GLY A 93 4.81 -14.49 18.28
N TYR A 94 4.04 -13.85 17.39
CA TYR A 94 4.54 -13.49 16.07
C TYR A 94 5.70 -12.49 16.16
N PHE A 95 5.61 -11.47 17.02
CA PHE A 95 6.73 -10.53 17.22
C PHE A 95 8.03 -11.23 17.64
N TYR A 96 7.97 -12.16 18.61
CA TYR A 96 9.15 -12.93 19.00
C TYR A 96 9.63 -13.86 17.89
N SER A 97 8.71 -14.51 17.16
CA SER A 97 9.07 -15.36 16.00
C SER A 97 9.86 -14.57 14.96
N ILE A 98 9.35 -13.40 14.57
CA ILE A 98 9.96 -12.49 13.59
C ILE A 98 11.30 -11.95 14.09
N ALA A 99 11.37 -11.56 15.37
CA ALA A 99 12.61 -11.08 15.97
C ALA A 99 13.71 -12.15 15.98
N CYS A 100 13.36 -13.39 16.32
CA CYS A 100 14.29 -14.53 16.28
C CYS A 100 14.74 -14.83 14.84
N ALA A 101 13.83 -14.78 13.87
CA ALA A 101 14.15 -15.03 12.47
C ALA A 101 15.31 -14.12 12.00
N SER A 102 15.27 -12.83 12.36
CA SER A 102 16.31 -11.85 12.04
C SER A 102 17.74 -12.17 12.51
N THR A 103 17.90 -13.20 13.36
CA THR A 103 19.19 -13.65 13.90
C THR A 103 19.65 -15.00 13.32
N THR A 104 18.72 -15.82 12.82
CA THR A 104 19.01 -17.21 12.45
C THR A 104 18.90 -17.50 10.96
N LYS A 105 17.98 -16.88 10.22
CA LYS A 105 17.69 -17.16 8.80
C LYS A 105 17.01 -15.97 8.13
N GLY A 106 17.24 -15.77 6.83
CA GLY A 106 16.78 -14.59 6.06
C GLY A 106 15.28 -14.28 6.14
N VAL A 107 14.91 -13.11 5.62
CA VAL A 107 13.58 -12.48 5.75
C VAL A 107 12.43 -13.37 5.23
N ASP A 108 12.70 -14.23 4.24
CA ASP A 108 11.69 -15.05 3.56
C ASP A 108 10.95 -16.04 4.47
N ASP A 109 11.64 -16.65 5.44
CA ASP A 109 11.03 -17.58 6.40
C ASP A 109 10.07 -16.86 7.38
N SER A 110 10.22 -15.54 7.55
CA SER A 110 9.42 -14.73 8.47
C SER A 110 8.23 -14.02 7.81
N LEU A 111 8.18 -13.98 6.48
CA LEU A 111 7.16 -13.23 5.73
C LEU A 111 5.74 -13.70 6.09
N GLN A 112 5.53 -15.02 6.21
CA GLN A 112 4.23 -15.57 6.59
C GLN A 112 3.79 -15.09 7.98
N ASP A 113 4.73 -15.02 8.93
CA ASP A 113 4.45 -14.56 10.29
C ASP A 113 4.17 -13.05 10.33
N ILE A 114 4.88 -12.26 9.53
CA ILE A 114 4.61 -10.83 9.38
C ILE A 114 3.20 -10.61 8.80
N LEU A 115 2.82 -11.33 7.73
CA LEU A 115 1.50 -11.19 7.11
C LEU A 115 0.35 -11.62 8.04
N ARG A 116 0.56 -12.67 8.84
CA ARG A 116 -0.39 -13.09 9.88
C ARG A 116 -0.51 -12.04 10.98
N LEU A 117 0.61 -11.47 11.43
CA LEU A 117 0.63 -10.37 12.37
C LEU A 117 -0.12 -9.14 11.84
N LEU A 118 0.10 -8.75 10.58
CA LEU A 118 -0.64 -7.64 9.95
C LEU A 118 -2.15 -7.91 9.92
N THR A 119 -2.54 -9.15 9.66
CA THR A 119 -3.96 -9.55 9.68
C THR A 119 -4.57 -9.38 11.07
N LEU A 120 -3.87 -9.84 12.12
CA LEU A 120 -4.33 -9.65 13.51
C LEU A 120 -4.37 -8.17 13.90
N TRP A 121 -3.35 -7.42 13.51
CA TRP A 121 -3.28 -5.98 13.77
C TRP A 121 -4.45 -5.24 13.13
N PHE A 122 -4.69 -5.41 11.83
CA PHE A 122 -5.74 -4.65 11.15
C PHE A 122 -7.16 -5.05 11.56
N ASN A 123 -7.36 -6.30 12.02
CA ASN A 123 -8.68 -6.77 12.46
C ASN A 123 -8.96 -6.49 13.95
N HIS A 124 -7.94 -6.54 14.81
CA HIS A 124 -8.13 -6.50 16.27
C HIS A 124 -7.35 -5.39 16.99
N GLY A 125 -6.51 -4.63 16.28
CA GLY A 125 -5.62 -3.61 16.85
C GLY A 125 -6.31 -2.41 17.51
N ALA A 126 -7.62 -2.29 17.37
CA ALA A 126 -8.44 -1.30 18.08
C ALA A 126 -8.57 -1.59 19.58
N THR A 127 -8.33 -2.84 19.99
CA THR A 127 -8.48 -3.29 21.38
C THR A 127 -7.27 -2.84 22.19
N SER A 128 -7.49 -2.21 23.35
CA SER A 128 -6.43 -1.64 24.19
C SER A 128 -5.29 -2.64 24.49
N GLU A 129 -5.63 -3.88 24.83
CA GLU A 129 -4.64 -4.91 25.14
C GLU A 129 -3.78 -5.29 23.92
N VAL A 130 -4.39 -5.31 22.73
CA VAL A 130 -3.72 -5.62 21.47
C VAL A 130 -2.84 -4.44 21.05
N GLN A 131 -3.32 -3.20 21.20
CA GLN A 131 -2.53 -1.99 20.97
C GLN A 131 -1.24 -1.99 21.81
N MET A 132 -1.35 -2.22 23.12
CA MET A 132 -0.17 -2.29 24.00
C MET A 132 0.82 -3.37 23.57
N ALA A 133 0.31 -4.53 23.12
CA ALA A 133 1.15 -5.61 22.60
C ALA A 133 1.84 -5.23 21.27
N LEU A 134 1.15 -4.49 20.39
CA LEU A 134 1.69 -3.97 19.12
C LEU A 134 2.79 -2.93 19.35
N GLU A 135 2.54 -1.93 20.20
CA GLU A 135 3.51 -0.87 20.53
C GLU A 135 4.80 -1.48 21.10
N LYS A 136 4.67 -2.42 22.06
CA LYS A 136 5.82 -3.16 22.58
C LYS A 136 6.50 -3.99 21.50
N GLY A 137 5.73 -4.70 20.68
CA GLY A 137 6.24 -5.56 19.63
C GLY A 137 7.00 -4.82 18.53
N PHE A 138 6.55 -3.62 18.14
CA PHE A 138 7.25 -2.78 17.18
C PHE A 138 8.67 -2.45 17.64
N THR A 139 8.93 -2.32 18.94
CA THR A 139 10.29 -2.08 19.47
C THR A 139 11.20 -3.30 19.36
N LEU A 140 10.63 -4.51 19.37
CA LEU A 140 11.36 -5.77 19.35
C LEU A 140 11.87 -6.14 17.95
N VAL A 141 11.10 -5.84 16.91
CA VAL A 141 11.42 -6.22 15.53
C VAL A 141 12.30 -5.15 14.85
N LYS A 142 13.39 -5.60 14.21
CA LYS A 142 14.29 -4.73 13.44
C LYS A 142 13.55 -4.05 12.27
N ILE A 143 13.96 -2.84 11.92
CA ILE A 143 13.25 -2.02 10.92
C ILE A 143 13.24 -2.71 9.54
N GLU A 144 14.32 -3.41 9.19
CA GLU A 144 14.52 -4.08 7.91
C GLU A 144 13.45 -5.15 7.63
N MET A 145 12.91 -5.78 8.69
CA MET A 145 11.87 -6.81 8.56
C MET A 145 10.55 -6.25 8.03
N TRP A 146 10.30 -4.94 8.21
CA TRP A 146 9.08 -4.30 7.74
C TRP A 146 9.14 -3.90 6.26
N LEU A 147 10.35 -3.80 5.69
CA LEU A 147 10.54 -3.30 4.32
C LEU A 147 9.82 -4.16 3.28
N VAL A 148 9.84 -5.49 3.47
CA VAL A 148 9.19 -6.45 2.57
C VAL A 148 7.65 -6.37 2.59
N VAL A 149 7.06 -5.76 3.62
CA VAL A 149 5.61 -5.62 3.76
C VAL A 149 5.11 -4.16 3.72
N LEU A 150 5.96 -3.23 3.30
CA LEU A 150 5.57 -1.83 3.12
C LEU A 150 4.32 -1.65 2.25
N PRO A 151 4.14 -2.36 1.11
CA PRO A 151 2.93 -2.21 0.30
C PRO A 151 1.64 -2.52 1.09
N GLN A 152 1.64 -3.55 1.93
CA GLN A 152 0.49 -3.97 2.73
C GLN A 152 0.18 -2.96 3.83
N ILE A 153 1.21 -2.38 4.45
CA ILE A 153 1.05 -1.34 5.48
C ILE A 153 0.50 -0.05 4.85
N ILE A 154 1.10 0.41 3.75
CA ILE A 154 0.69 1.64 3.05
C ILE A 154 -0.71 1.47 2.45
N ALA A 155 -1.08 0.27 1.99
CA ALA A 155 -2.45 -0.04 1.57
C ALA A 155 -3.49 0.35 2.63
N ARG A 156 -3.16 0.22 3.92
CA ARG A 156 -4.06 0.50 5.05
C ARG A 156 -3.81 1.85 5.76
N ILE A 157 -2.98 2.74 5.20
CA ILE A 157 -2.64 4.06 5.79
C ILE A 157 -3.85 4.95 6.13
N HIS A 158 -4.98 4.73 5.47
CA HIS A 158 -6.23 5.48 5.63
C HIS A 158 -7.32 4.68 6.35
N SER A 159 -6.92 3.76 7.25
CA SER A 159 -7.86 2.96 8.05
C SER A 159 -8.91 3.85 8.74
N ASN A 160 -10.18 3.41 8.71
CA ASN A 160 -11.28 4.09 9.39
C ASN A 160 -11.10 4.07 10.92
N ASN A 161 -10.40 3.06 11.45
CA ASN A 161 -10.08 2.99 12.86
C ASN A 161 -8.91 3.94 13.21
N ARG A 162 -9.18 4.93 14.06
CA ARG A 162 -8.21 5.94 14.48
C ARG A 162 -6.98 5.34 15.14
N ILE A 163 -7.15 4.39 16.05
CA ILE A 163 -6.05 3.75 16.81
C ILE A 163 -5.13 3.02 15.83
N VAL A 164 -5.71 2.19 14.94
CA VAL A 164 -4.93 1.45 13.93
C VAL A 164 -4.18 2.42 13.01
N ARG A 165 -4.82 3.51 12.59
CA ARG A 165 -4.20 4.53 11.73
C ARG A 165 -3.01 5.22 12.42
N GLU A 166 -3.15 5.58 13.69
CA GLU A 166 -2.07 6.18 14.48
C GLU A 166 -0.86 5.23 14.61
N LEU A 167 -1.10 3.94 14.91
CA LEU A 167 -0.05 2.92 14.94
C LEU A 167 0.65 2.74 13.58
N ILE A 168 -0.11 2.78 12.46
CA ILE A 168 0.48 2.69 11.12
C ILE A 168 1.39 3.88 10.85
N GLN A 169 0.90 5.09 11.14
CA GLN A 169 1.69 6.30 10.94
C GLN A 169 2.96 6.30 11.81
N GLU A 170 2.87 5.87 13.07
CA GLU A 170 4.01 5.76 13.97
C GLU A 170 5.07 4.79 13.41
N LEU A 171 4.65 3.61 12.98
CA LEU A 171 5.54 2.61 12.39
C LEU A 171 6.19 3.14 11.10
N LEU A 172 5.42 3.75 10.21
CA LEU A 172 5.95 4.32 8.95
C LEU A 172 6.93 5.46 9.20
N VAL A 173 6.66 6.34 10.18
CA VAL A 173 7.60 7.41 10.57
C VAL A 173 8.88 6.80 11.14
N ARG A 174 8.79 5.74 11.95
CA ARG A 174 9.96 5.04 12.48
C ARG A 174 10.79 4.40 11.37
N ILE A 175 10.14 3.74 10.40
CA ILE A 175 10.81 3.18 9.23
C ILE A 175 11.46 4.32 8.42
N GLY A 176 10.74 5.41 8.16
CA GLY A 176 11.24 6.55 7.39
C GLY A 176 12.41 7.29 8.03
N LYS A 177 12.57 7.24 9.36
CA LYS A 177 13.77 7.76 10.05
C LYS A 177 15.01 6.89 9.80
N GLY A 178 14.84 5.57 9.72
CA GLY A 178 15.95 4.62 9.51
C GLY A 178 16.29 4.37 8.04
N HIS A 179 15.26 4.28 7.19
CA HIS A 179 15.34 3.90 5.77
C HIS A 179 14.44 4.80 4.91
N PRO A 180 14.69 6.12 4.83
CA PRO A 180 13.84 7.04 4.08
C PRO A 180 13.73 6.66 2.60
N GLN A 181 14.81 6.20 1.97
CA GLN A 181 14.85 5.82 0.54
C GLN A 181 13.81 4.74 0.21
N ALA A 182 13.64 3.74 1.08
CA ALA A 182 12.72 2.63 0.85
C ALA A 182 11.25 3.06 0.91
N LEU A 183 10.97 4.17 1.59
CA LEU A 183 9.61 4.59 1.89
C LEU A 183 9.10 5.73 0.98
N MET A 184 10.01 6.51 0.38
CA MET A 184 9.61 7.71 -0.38
C MET A 184 8.69 7.41 -1.56
N TYR A 185 9.13 6.61 -2.53
CA TYR A 185 8.31 6.38 -3.73
C TYR A 185 6.94 5.76 -3.42
N PRO A 186 6.83 4.71 -2.56
CA PRO A 186 5.52 4.19 -2.17
C PRO A 186 4.60 5.23 -1.50
N LEU A 187 5.15 6.15 -0.68
CA LEU A 187 4.37 7.22 -0.07
C LEU A 187 3.99 8.32 -1.06
N LEU A 188 4.90 8.72 -1.96
CA LEU A 188 4.62 9.74 -2.97
C LEU A 188 3.50 9.31 -3.92
N VAL A 189 3.48 8.03 -4.30
CA VAL A 189 2.35 7.44 -5.03
C VAL A 189 1.06 7.55 -4.22
N ALA A 190 1.09 7.25 -2.92
CA ALA A 190 -0.08 7.40 -2.06
C ALA A 190 -0.55 8.85 -1.89
N CYS A 191 0.35 9.84 -1.95
CA CYS A 191 0.03 11.28 -1.90
C CYS A 191 -0.70 11.77 -3.17
N LYS A 192 -0.62 11.03 -4.28
CA LYS A 192 -1.34 11.32 -5.53
C LYS A 192 -2.65 10.55 -5.67
N SER A 193 -3.11 9.87 -4.61
CA SER A 193 -4.36 9.11 -4.64
C SER A 193 -5.59 10.00 -4.81
N ILE A 194 -6.58 9.50 -5.57
CA ILE A 194 -7.92 10.08 -5.71
C ILE A 194 -8.65 10.17 -4.36
N SER A 195 -8.37 9.23 -3.44
CA SER A 195 -8.95 9.26 -2.09
C SER A 195 -8.27 10.34 -1.24
N ILE A 196 -9.02 11.40 -0.92
CA ILE A 196 -8.57 12.52 -0.09
C ILE A 196 -8.06 12.03 1.27
N LEU A 197 -8.72 11.03 1.88
CA LEU A 197 -8.29 10.46 3.16
C LEU A 197 -6.92 9.77 3.06
N ARG A 198 -6.69 9.04 1.97
CA ARG A 198 -5.41 8.38 1.69
C ARG A 198 -4.31 9.38 1.41
N GLN A 199 -4.60 10.37 0.57
CA GLN A 199 -3.67 11.46 0.28
C GLN A 199 -3.26 12.20 1.56
N ARG A 200 -4.22 12.64 2.39
CA ARG A 200 -3.92 13.37 3.63
C ARG A 200 -3.10 12.53 4.60
N ALA A 201 -3.46 11.26 4.80
CA ALA A 201 -2.72 10.38 5.70
C ALA A 201 -1.28 10.11 5.21
N ALA A 202 -1.08 9.95 3.91
CA ALA A 202 0.25 9.79 3.32
C ALA A 202 1.08 11.09 3.43
N GLN A 203 0.47 12.24 3.13
CA GLN A 203 1.13 13.54 3.24
C GLN A 203 1.58 13.82 4.67
N GLU A 204 0.75 13.49 5.67
CA GLU A 204 1.11 13.65 7.09
C GLU A 204 2.36 12.85 7.47
N VAL A 205 2.50 11.62 6.94
CA VAL A 205 3.70 10.80 7.16
C VAL A 205 4.91 11.38 6.45
N VAL A 206 4.77 11.82 5.20
CA VAL A 206 5.85 12.48 4.43
C VAL A 206 6.33 13.73 5.16
N ASP A 207 5.43 14.57 5.66
CA ASP A 207 5.77 15.79 6.40
C ASP A 207 6.51 15.49 7.71
N LYS A 208 6.12 14.42 8.42
CA LYS A 208 6.85 13.93 9.61
C LYS A 208 8.25 13.43 9.25
N ILE A 209 8.44 12.78 8.11
CA ILE A 209 9.76 12.30 7.64
C ILE A 209 10.62 13.47 7.14
N ARG A 210 10.02 14.47 6.47
CA ARG A 210 10.71 15.66 5.97
C ARG A 210 11.42 16.42 7.10
N LYS A 211 10.89 16.39 8.32
CA LYS A 211 11.56 16.98 9.50
C LYS A 211 12.94 16.36 9.80
N HIS A 212 13.18 15.11 9.41
CA HIS A 212 14.43 14.40 9.63
C HIS A 212 15.28 14.32 8.35
N SER A 213 14.65 14.08 7.20
CA SER A 213 15.31 13.80 5.92
C SER A 213 14.82 14.72 4.80
N GLY A 214 14.71 16.03 5.09
CA GLY A 214 14.09 17.02 4.21
C GLY A 214 14.67 17.06 2.79
N GLY A 215 16.00 17.16 2.67
CA GLY A 215 16.64 17.21 1.34
C GLY A 215 16.35 15.98 0.48
N LEU A 216 16.29 14.78 1.09
CA LEU A 216 15.94 13.54 0.38
C LEU A 216 14.47 13.55 -0.05
N VAL A 217 13.56 14.00 0.82
CA VAL A 217 12.13 14.12 0.50
C VAL A 217 11.93 15.07 -0.69
N ASP A 218 12.57 16.23 -0.65
CA ASP A 218 12.40 17.26 -1.69
C ASP A 218 12.99 16.79 -3.03
N GLN A 219 14.15 16.13 -3.00
CA GLN A 219 14.74 15.48 -4.19
C GLN A 219 13.84 14.38 -4.75
N ALA A 220 13.31 13.49 -3.91
CA ALA A 220 12.44 12.40 -4.34
C ALA A 220 11.12 12.94 -4.93
N GLN A 221 10.58 14.02 -4.37
CA GLN A 221 9.39 14.70 -4.91
C GLN A 221 9.65 15.33 -6.28
N LEU A 222 10.79 15.99 -6.45
CA LEU A 222 11.19 16.54 -7.74
C LEU A 222 11.30 15.43 -8.77
N VAL A 223 12.07 14.38 -8.48
CA VAL A 223 12.24 13.24 -9.39
C VAL A 223 10.90 12.58 -9.71
N SER A 224 10.04 12.35 -8.72
CA SER A 224 8.71 11.78 -8.96
C SER A 224 7.83 12.66 -9.83
N LYS A 225 7.86 14.00 -9.66
CA LYS A 225 7.09 14.93 -10.49
C LYS A 225 7.56 14.90 -11.94
N GLU A 226 8.88 14.96 -12.14
CA GLU A 226 9.46 15.02 -13.48
C GLU A 226 9.39 13.67 -14.20
N LEU A 227 9.50 12.53 -13.51
CA LEU A 227 9.27 11.21 -14.11
C LEU A 227 7.83 11.05 -14.63
N ILE A 228 6.83 11.56 -13.91
CA ILE A 228 5.45 11.54 -14.39
C ILE A 228 5.30 12.42 -15.63
N ARG A 229 5.93 13.60 -15.65
CA ARG A 229 5.89 14.52 -16.79
C ARG A 229 6.55 13.95 -18.05
N VAL A 230 7.65 13.23 -17.89
CA VAL A 230 8.35 12.61 -19.02
C VAL A 230 7.63 11.36 -19.51
N ALA A 231 6.89 10.67 -18.63
CA ALA A 231 6.12 9.48 -19.00
C ALA A 231 4.82 9.78 -19.74
N ILE A 232 4.28 11.00 -19.61
CA ILE A 232 3.05 11.42 -20.30
C ILE A 232 3.21 12.89 -20.72
N LEU A 233 3.50 13.10 -21.99
CA LEU A 233 3.69 14.42 -22.58
C LEU A 233 2.35 15.09 -22.86
N TRP A 234 2.35 16.43 -22.96
CA TRP A 234 1.12 17.18 -23.21
C TRP A 234 0.40 16.73 -24.48
N HIS A 235 1.12 16.39 -25.55
CA HIS A 235 0.48 15.93 -26.78
C HIS A 235 -0.25 14.59 -26.58
N GLU A 236 0.33 13.63 -25.87
CA GLU A 236 -0.30 12.34 -25.55
C GLU A 236 -1.55 12.55 -24.68
N MET A 237 -1.43 13.39 -23.63
CA MET A 237 -2.56 13.74 -22.77
C MET A 237 -3.72 14.37 -23.55
N TRP A 238 -3.41 15.31 -24.44
CA TRP A 238 -4.41 15.97 -25.27
C TRP A 238 -4.98 15.01 -26.31
N HIS A 239 -4.17 14.17 -26.94
CA HIS A 239 -4.65 13.20 -27.93
C HIS A 239 -5.65 12.22 -27.31
N GLU A 240 -5.29 11.55 -26.21
CA GLU A 240 -6.17 10.60 -25.50
C GLU A 240 -7.47 11.28 -25.05
N ALA A 241 -7.38 12.47 -24.45
CA ALA A 241 -8.54 13.17 -23.94
C ALA A 241 -9.47 13.68 -25.06
N LEU A 242 -8.93 14.09 -26.20
CA LEU A 242 -9.73 14.54 -27.34
C LEU A 242 -10.43 13.37 -28.04
N GLU A 243 -9.78 12.20 -28.12
CA GLU A 243 -10.40 10.97 -28.60
C GLU A 243 -11.56 10.55 -27.68
N GLU A 244 -11.36 10.56 -26.37
CA GLU A 244 -12.39 10.22 -25.39
C GLU A 244 -13.54 11.25 -25.39
N ALA A 245 -13.22 12.54 -25.49
CA ALA A 245 -14.21 13.61 -25.65
C ALA A 245 -15.05 13.42 -26.93
N SER A 246 -14.41 13.06 -28.05
CA SER A 246 -15.10 12.77 -29.32
C SER A 246 -16.05 11.57 -29.18
N ARG A 247 -15.59 10.49 -28.51
CA ARG A 247 -16.41 9.30 -28.23
C ARG A 247 -17.66 9.65 -27.42
N MET A 248 -17.53 10.47 -26.38
CA MET A 248 -18.66 10.93 -25.55
C MET A 248 -19.64 11.80 -26.34
N TYR A 249 -19.13 12.70 -27.18
CA TYR A 249 -19.98 13.62 -27.95
C TYR A 249 -20.74 12.93 -29.09
N PHE A 250 -20.06 12.16 -29.94
CA PHE A 250 -20.69 11.51 -31.11
C PHE A 250 -21.35 10.17 -30.79
N GLY A 251 -20.76 9.39 -29.88
CA GLY A 251 -21.25 8.05 -29.56
C GLY A 251 -22.35 8.05 -28.52
N GLU A 252 -22.11 8.73 -27.39
CA GLU A 252 -23.00 8.69 -26.22
C GLU A 252 -23.92 9.91 -26.10
N HIS A 253 -23.71 10.95 -26.91
CA HIS A 253 -24.36 12.26 -26.80
C HIS A 253 -24.25 12.88 -25.39
N ASN A 254 -23.14 12.60 -24.69
CA ASN A 254 -22.87 13.06 -23.33
C ASN A 254 -21.94 14.29 -23.35
N ILE A 255 -22.55 15.46 -23.49
CA ILE A 255 -21.83 16.74 -23.62
C ILE A 255 -21.21 17.17 -22.28
N ASP A 256 -21.90 16.95 -21.16
CA ASP A 256 -21.38 17.26 -19.83
C ASP A 256 -20.14 16.41 -19.49
N GLY A 257 -20.15 15.13 -19.87
CA GLY A 257 -18.99 14.24 -19.75
C GLY A 257 -17.81 14.72 -20.59
N MET A 258 -18.04 15.07 -21.85
CA MET A 258 -17.02 15.62 -22.74
C MET A 258 -16.36 16.88 -22.15
N LEU A 259 -17.16 17.82 -21.64
CA LEU A 259 -16.64 19.04 -21.00
C LEU A 259 -15.82 18.72 -19.75
N ALA A 260 -16.27 17.78 -18.92
CA ALA A 260 -15.56 17.36 -17.72
C ALA A 260 -14.19 16.72 -18.01
N VAL A 261 -14.03 16.09 -19.18
CA VAL A 261 -12.73 15.53 -19.64
C VAL A 261 -11.77 16.64 -20.07
N LEU A 262 -12.24 17.67 -20.78
CA LEU A 262 -11.40 18.73 -21.35
C LEU A 262 -11.05 19.85 -20.34
N GLU A 263 -11.93 20.14 -19.38
CA GLU A 263 -11.76 21.24 -18.42
C GLU A 263 -10.43 21.17 -17.61
N PRO A 264 -10.00 19.99 -17.09
CA PRO A 264 -8.70 19.87 -16.40
C PRO A 264 -7.49 20.15 -17.30
N LEU A 265 -7.58 19.86 -18.60
CA LEU A 265 -6.49 20.10 -19.55
C LEU A 265 -6.37 21.57 -19.94
N HIS A 266 -7.50 22.28 -20.09
CA HIS A 266 -7.45 23.73 -20.25
C HIS A 266 -6.88 24.42 -19.01
N ALA A 267 -7.27 23.97 -17.81
CA ALA A 267 -6.65 24.45 -16.57
C ALA A 267 -5.14 24.13 -16.49
N MET A 268 -4.65 23.12 -17.20
CA MET A 268 -3.21 22.86 -17.33
C MET A 268 -2.52 23.87 -18.23
N LEU A 269 -3.13 24.24 -19.36
CA LEU A 269 -2.60 25.29 -20.26
C LEU A 269 -2.56 26.66 -19.57
N GLU A 270 -3.58 27.00 -18.78
CA GLU A 270 -3.64 28.27 -18.04
C GLU A 270 -2.51 28.41 -17.01
N ARG A 271 -2.03 27.30 -16.42
CA ARG A 271 -0.87 27.32 -15.52
C ARG A 271 0.43 27.71 -16.23
N GLY A 272 0.46 27.59 -17.56
CA GLY A 272 1.62 27.91 -18.40
C GLY A 272 2.61 26.76 -18.56
N ALA A 273 3.46 26.86 -19.57
CA ALA A 273 4.53 25.91 -19.85
C ALA A 273 5.71 26.11 -18.89
N GLU A 274 6.21 24.99 -18.36
CA GLU A 274 7.38 24.91 -17.51
C GLU A 274 8.61 24.36 -18.28
N THR A 275 8.41 23.60 -19.37
CA THR A 275 9.50 23.05 -20.21
C THR A 275 9.52 23.57 -21.64
N ILE A 276 10.62 23.32 -22.35
CA ILE A 276 10.79 23.69 -23.77
C ILE A 276 9.75 22.97 -24.64
N LYS A 277 9.53 21.66 -24.43
CA LYS A 277 8.55 20.87 -25.19
C LYS A 277 7.11 21.37 -24.97
N GLU A 278 6.77 21.73 -23.73
CA GLU A 278 5.47 22.35 -23.42
C GLU A 278 5.32 23.72 -24.10
N ASN A 279 6.38 24.54 -24.12
CA ASN A 279 6.36 25.81 -24.85
C ASN A 279 6.16 25.60 -26.36
N THR A 280 6.82 24.62 -26.97
CA THR A 280 6.62 24.27 -28.37
C THR A 280 5.18 23.83 -28.64
N PHE A 281 4.58 23.07 -27.73
CA PHE A 281 3.17 22.67 -27.82
C PHE A 281 2.23 23.88 -27.77
N ILE A 282 2.42 24.81 -26.84
CA ILE A 282 1.61 26.04 -26.75
C ILE A 282 1.77 26.88 -28.02
N GLN A 283 2.99 27.01 -28.54
CA GLN A 283 3.25 27.76 -29.77
C GLN A 283 2.54 27.15 -30.99
N ALA A 284 2.44 25.82 -31.05
CA ALA A 284 1.80 25.12 -32.15
C ALA A 284 0.26 25.11 -32.05
N TYR A 285 -0.29 24.77 -30.88
CA TYR A 285 -1.73 24.45 -30.72
C TYR A 285 -2.46 25.33 -29.70
N GLY A 286 -1.74 26.17 -28.94
CA GLY A 286 -2.30 26.90 -27.81
C GLY A 286 -3.45 27.84 -28.19
N HIS A 287 -3.36 28.52 -29.35
CA HIS A 287 -4.41 29.40 -29.84
C HIS A 287 -5.70 28.63 -30.15
N GLU A 288 -5.58 27.54 -30.92
CA GLU A 288 -6.71 26.71 -31.34
C GLU A 288 -7.40 26.04 -30.15
N LEU A 289 -6.63 25.58 -29.17
CA LEU A 289 -7.16 25.01 -27.92
C LEU A 289 -7.86 26.06 -27.07
N LEU A 290 -7.34 27.29 -27.00
CA LEU A 290 -7.98 28.35 -26.22
C LEU A 290 -9.28 28.83 -26.87
N GLU A 291 -9.31 28.98 -28.20
CA GLU A 291 -10.55 29.27 -28.94
C GLU A 291 -11.60 28.17 -28.76
N ALA A 292 -11.18 26.90 -28.82
CA ALA A 292 -12.04 25.76 -28.53
C ALA A 292 -12.59 25.82 -27.08
N HIS A 293 -11.78 26.23 -26.10
CA HIS A 293 -12.24 26.42 -24.73
C HIS A 293 -13.32 27.50 -24.62
N GLU A 294 -13.11 28.65 -25.27
CA GLU A 294 -14.09 29.74 -25.27
C GLU A 294 -15.43 29.31 -25.87
N CYS A 295 -15.40 28.54 -26.95
CA CYS A 295 -16.61 27.97 -27.55
C CYS A 295 -17.30 26.97 -26.61
N CYS A 296 -16.55 26.13 -25.89
CA CYS A 296 -17.10 25.26 -24.84
C CYS A 296 -17.79 26.06 -23.71
N LEU A 297 -17.20 27.18 -23.28
CA LEU A 297 -17.78 28.05 -22.27
C LEU A 297 -19.04 28.77 -22.77
N LYS A 298 -19.03 29.25 -24.02
CA LYS A 298 -20.21 29.85 -24.68
C LYS A 298 -21.35 28.85 -24.77
N TYR A 299 -21.08 27.60 -25.17
CA TYR A 299 -22.08 26.54 -25.16
C TYR A 299 -22.70 26.34 -23.77
N ARG A 300 -21.90 26.33 -22.71
CA ARG A 300 -22.40 26.21 -21.32
C ARG A 300 -23.35 27.34 -20.93
N ALA A 301 -23.22 28.52 -21.55
CA ALA A 301 -24.05 29.69 -21.31
C ALA A 301 -25.29 29.78 -22.22
N THR A 302 -25.18 29.40 -23.49
CA THR A 302 -26.22 29.57 -24.51
C THR A 302 -26.99 28.30 -24.85
N GLY A 303 -26.38 27.13 -24.68
CA GLY A 303 -26.91 25.83 -25.10
C GLY A 303 -26.92 25.60 -26.62
N GLU A 304 -26.19 26.40 -27.41
CA GLU A 304 -26.21 26.32 -28.87
C GLU A 304 -25.18 25.32 -29.44
N ASP A 305 -25.64 24.23 -30.05
CA ASP A 305 -24.81 23.18 -30.66
C ASP A 305 -23.87 23.67 -31.80
N ALA A 306 -24.16 24.84 -32.37
CA ALA A 306 -23.32 25.46 -33.38
C ALA A 306 -21.91 25.80 -32.86
N GLU A 307 -21.78 26.12 -31.57
CA GLU A 307 -20.49 26.41 -30.93
C GLU A 307 -19.67 25.12 -30.74
N LEU A 308 -20.31 24.00 -30.39
CA LEU A 308 -19.64 22.69 -30.27
C LEU A 308 -19.13 22.16 -31.61
N THR A 309 -19.82 22.47 -32.70
CA THR A 309 -19.36 22.10 -34.05
C THR A 309 -18.06 22.84 -34.42
N LYS A 310 -17.84 24.06 -33.91
CA LYS A 310 -16.59 24.80 -34.10
C LYS A 310 -15.44 24.19 -33.27
N VAL A 311 -15.71 23.87 -32.01
CA VAL A 311 -14.77 23.15 -31.12
C VAL A 311 -14.26 21.90 -31.82
N TYR A 312 -15.17 21.08 -32.34
CA TYR A 312 -14.79 19.83 -32.98
C TYR A 312 -13.93 20.02 -34.23
N LYS A 313 -14.17 21.06 -35.03
CA LYS A 313 -13.32 21.34 -36.20
C LYS A 313 -11.88 21.65 -35.78
N SER A 314 -11.70 22.53 -34.79
CA SER A 314 -10.37 22.86 -34.27
C SER A 314 -9.70 21.63 -33.66
N VAL A 315 -10.43 20.85 -32.88
CA VAL A 315 -9.94 19.61 -32.26
C VAL A 315 -9.53 18.56 -33.30
N ASN A 316 -10.33 18.35 -34.35
CA ASN A 316 -10.02 17.36 -35.37
C ASN A 316 -8.80 17.75 -36.21
N THR A 317 -8.57 19.04 -36.43
CA THR A 317 -7.33 19.55 -37.02
C THR A 317 -6.13 19.24 -36.13
N ILE A 318 -6.24 19.47 -34.82
CA ILE A 318 -5.18 19.17 -33.85
C ILE A 318 -4.90 17.66 -33.81
N ILE A 319 -5.93 16.80 -33.67
CA ILE A 319 -5.78 15.34 -33.66
C ILE A 319 -5.09 14.86 -34.94
N SER A 320 -5.52 15.35 -36.11
CA SER A 320 -4.92 14.94 -37.40
C SER A 320 -3.44 15.27 -37.47
N VAL A 321 -3.02 16.42 -36.92
CA VAL A 321 -1.60 16.82 -36.87
C VAL A 321 -0.84 16.01 -35.80
N LEU A 322 -1.46 15.73 -34.66
CA LEU A 322 -0.87 14.92 -33.60
C LEU A 322 -0.64 13.46 -34.04
N CYS A 323 -1.59 12.83 -34.73
CA CYS A 323 -1.41 11.48 -35.28
C CYS A 323 -0.28 11.42 -36.33
N LEU A 324 -0.10 12.48 -37.12
CA LEU A 324 0.99 12.57 -38.10
C LEU A 324 2.37 12.71 -37.43
N LEU A 325 2.43 13.30 -36.24
CA LEU A 325 3.67 13.42 -35.45
C LEU A 325 4.03 12.09 -34.78
N GLU A 326 3.07 11.35 -34.22
CA GLU A 326 3.32 9.98 -33.71
C GLU A 326 3.85 9.07 -34.82
N SER A 327 3.25 9.14 -36.01
CA SER A 327 3.72 8.41 -37.20
C SER A 327 5.17 8.73 -37.59
N ALA A 328 5.64 9.95 -37.29
CA ALA A 328 6.98 10.41 -37.62
C ALA A 328 8.00 10.18 -36.49
N GLU A 329 7.58 10.13 -35.23
CA GLU A 329 8.42 9.79 -34.08
C GLU A 329 8.69 8.27 -33.97
N ASP A 330 7.73 7.42 -34.39
CA ASP A 330 7.94 5.96 -34.52
C ASP A 330 9.03 5.61 -35.55
N ASP A 331 9.16 6.38 -36.63
CA ASP A 331 10.23 6.22 -37.63
C ASP A 331 11.62 6.60 -37.08
N PHE A 332 11.69 7.39 -35.99
CA PHE A 332 12.95 7.76 -35.34
C PHE A 332 13.39 6.80 -34.23
N CYS A 333 12.49 5.95 -33.70
CA CYS A 333 12.81 4.96 -32.68
C CYS A 333 13.31 3.61 -33.22
N VAL A 334 13.47 3.47 -34.55
CA VAL A 334 13.97 2.25 -35.22
C VAL A 334 15.44 2.39 -35.69
N LEU A 335 16.17 3.44 -35.25
CA LEU A 335 17.62 3.60 -35.48
C LEU A 335 18.43 3.54 -34.18
#